data_AF-A0A7G8EIR1-F1
#
_entry.id   AF-A0A7G8EIR1-F1
#
_cell.length_a   1.000
_cell.length_b   1.000
_cell.length_c   1.000
_cell.angle_alpha   90.00
_cell.angle_beta   90.00
_cell.angle_gamma   90.00
#
_symmetry.space_group_name_H-M   'P 1'
#
loop_
_entity.id
_entity.type
_entity.pdbx_description
1 polymer ?
#
loop_
_entity_poly.entity_id
_entity_poly.type
_entity_poly.pdbx_seq_one_letter_code
_entity_poly.pdbx_strand_id
1 'polypeptide(L)'
;MALRQTFALFSRQRPRLLAALALTLGLGHGLPAFSQATETGVVLEGAGPRGAQIYCFMRGSGNSHQVSWDAAYAVIKRQSDQLFKTSPEHAAVMITEAVVQYSGSFPDCGRYLGDLFSKPEPVEAAPTRIPVSGATRSERFGY
;
A
#
# COMPACT_ATOMS: atom_id res chain seq x y z
N MET A 1 -22.56 6.70 50.80
CA MET A 1 -23.63 7.45 50.11
C MET A 1 -23.48 7.16 48.63
N ALA A 2 -24.36 6.32 48.11
CA ALA A 2 -24.29 5.76 46.76
C ALA A 2 -25.01 6.68 45.77
N LEU A 3 -24.43 6.92 44.58
CA LEU A 3 -25.22 7.32 43.43
C LEU A 3 -25.10 6.25 42.33
N ARG A 4 -26.26 5.67 42.06
CA ARG A 4 -26.54 4.63 41.08
C ARG A 4 -26.79 5.25 39.70
N GLN A 5 -26.26 4.58 38.68
CA GLN A 5 -26.90 4.18 37.43
C GLN A 5 -27.50 5.24 36.49
N THR A 6 -27.14 5.14 35.20
CA THR A 6 -28.11 4.99 34.11
C THR A 6 -27.43 4.42 32.86
N PHE A 7 -27.51 3.09 32.72
CA PHE A 7 -27.31 2.40 31.46
C PHE A 7 -28.52 2.68 30.56
N ALA A 8 -28.32 3.34 29.42
CA ALA A 8 -29.32 3.38 28.36
C ALA A 8 -29.18 2.12 27.49
N LEU A 9 -29.77 1.03 27.96
CA LEU A 9 -30.21 -0.08 27.11
C LEU A 9 -31.59 0.29 26.58
N PHE A 10 -31.76 0.49 25.27
CA PHE A 10 -32.87 0.01 24.45
C PHE A 10 -32.96 0.80 23.14
N SER A 11 -32.73 0.12 22.02
CA SER A 11 -33.64 0.21 20.89
C SER A 11 -33.49 -1.06 20.05
N ARG A 12 -34.34 -2.04 20.38
CA ARG A 12 -34.74 -3.10 19.47
C ARG A 12 -35.54 -2.45 18.34
N GLN A 13 -35.10 -2.57 17.09
CA GLN A 13 -36.03 -2.68 15.97
C GLN A 13 -35.52 -3.68 14.93
N ARG A 14 -36.15 -4.86 14.90
CA ARG A 14 -36.42 -5.64 13.67
C ARG A 14 -37.95 -5.75 13.64
N PRO A 15 -38.61 -5.56 12.48
CA PRO A 15 -38.85 -6.76 11.66
C PRO A 15 -38.93 -6.54 10.14
N ARG A 16 -38.51 -7.61 9.43
CA ARG A 16 -39.08 -8.28 8.24
C ARG A 16 -39.98 -7.49 7.29
N LEU A 17 -39.73 -7.69 5.97
CA LEU A 17 -40.64 -7.73 4.79
C LEU A 17 -39.85 -7.12 3.60
N LEU A 18 -39.66 -7.70 2.40
CA LEU A 18 -40.39 -8.70 1.62
C LEU A 18 -39.44 -9.41 0.64
N ALA A 19 -39.81 -10.65 0.30
CA ALA A 19 -39.28 -11.39 -0.83
C ALA A 19 -39.71 -10.75 -2.16
N ALA A 20 -38.81 -10.74 -3.15
CA ALA A 20 -39.18 -10.68 -4.56
C ALA A 20 -38.30 -11.67 -5.33
N LEU A 21 -38.88 -12.86 -5.55
CA LEU A 21 -38.35 -13.92 -6.40
C LEU A 21 -38.63 -13.49 -7.85
N ALA A 22 -37.64 -12.96 -8.57
CA ALA A 22 -37.76 -12.69 -9.99
C ALA A 22 -37.24 -13.89 -10.79
N LEU A 23 -38.16 -14.73 -11.25
CA LEU A 23 -37.90 -15.86 -12.14
C LEU A 23 -37.93 -15.35 -13.59
N THR A 24 -36.78 -14.99 -14.16
CA THR A 24 -36.68 -14.66 -15.59
C THR A 24 -36.22 -15.88 -16.38
N LEU A 25 -37.17 -16.60 -16.97
CA LEU A 25 -36.91 -17.45 -18.13
C LEU A 25 -36.64 -16.53 -19.34
N GLY A 26 -35.41 -16.54 -19.86
CA GLY A 26 -35.00 -15.74 -21.01
C GLY A 26 -33.90 -16.44 -21.80
N LEU A 27 -34.18 -16.61 -23.09
CA LEU A 27 -33.49 -17.39 -24.11
C LEU A 27 -31.96 -17.17 -24.20
N GLY A 28 -31.26 -18.27 -24.49
CA GLY A 28 -29.83 -18.30 -24.73
C GLY A 28 -29.36 -17.40 -25.86
N HIS A 29 -28.36 -16.60 -25.55
CA HIS A 29 -27.36 -16.08 -26.48
C HIS A 29 -26.00 -16.31 -25.81
N GLY A 30 -25.13 -17.07 -26.47
CA GLY A 30 -23.80 -17.38 -25.99
C GLY A 30 -22.98 -16.12 -25.78
N LEU A 31 -22.80 -15.74 -24.53
CA LEU A 31 -21.83 -14.74 -24.12
C LEU A 31 -20.47 -15.44 -23.96
N PRO A 32 -19.37 -14.89 -24.51
CA PRO A 32 -18.06 -15.43 -24.23
C PRO A 32 -17.80 -15.32 -22.73
N ALA A 33 -17.47 -16.46 -22.12
CA ALA A 33 -17.03 -16.53 -20.73
C ALA A 33 -15.77 -15.67 -20.60
N PHE A 34 -15.92 -14.43 -20.13
CA PHE A 34 -14.81 -13.70 -19.55
C PHE A 34 -14.40 -14.46 -18.30
N SER A 35 -13.28 -15.17 -18.38
CA SER A 35 -12.60 -15.74 -17.22
C SER A 35 -12.29 -14.60 -16.26
N GLN A 36 -13.13 -14.44 -15.22
CA GLN A 36 -12.75 -13.66 -14.05
C GLN A 36 -11.63 -14.45 -13.37
N ALA A 37 -10.39 -14.01 -13.59
CA ALA A 37 -9.30 -14.39 -12.71
C ALA A 37 -9.67 -13.89 -11.32
N THR A 38 -10.20 -14.78 -10.49
CA THR A 38 -10.30 -14.55 -9.06
C THR A 38 -8.87 -14.57 -8.52
N GLU A 39 -8.22 -13.40 -8.56
CA GLU A 39 -7.12 -13.10 -7.67
C GLU A 39 -7.67 -13.17 -6.25
N THR A 40 -7.56 -14.34 -5.64
CA THR A 40 -7.80 -14.54 -4.20
C THR A 40 -6.70 -13.78 -3.46
N GLY A 41 -6.84 -12.46 -3.38
CA GLY A 41 -6.01 -11.64 -2.52
C GLY A 41 -6.30 -12.04 -1.09
N VAL A 42 -5.38 -12.79 -0.48
CA VAL A 42 -5.39 -12.99 0.97
C VAL A 42 -5.32 -11.60 1.58
N VAL A 43 -6.33 -11.24 2.37
CA VAL A 43 -6.30 -9.99 3.13
C VAL A 43 -5.29 -10.18 4.25
N LEU A 44 -4.06 -9.74 4.01
CA LEU A 44 -3.01 -9.76 5.02
C LEU A 44 -3.14 -8.49 5.87
N GLU A 45 -3.52 -8.67 7.12
CA GLU A 45 -3.73 -7.59 8.08
C GLU A 45 -2.39 -7.08 8.63
N GLY A 46 -2.27 -5.77 8.86
CA GLY A 46 -1.11 -5.14 9.49
C GLY A 46 -0.17 -4.42 8.53
N ALA A 47 0.67 -3.55 9.10
CA ALA A 47 1.57 -2.67 8.35
C ALA A 47 2.62 -3.45 7.53
N GLY A 48 3.26 -4.47 8.14
CA GLY A 48 4.27 -5.30 7.48
C GLY A 48 3.73 -6.05 6.26
N PRO A 49 2.65 -6.85 6.39
CA PRO A 49 2.11 -7.59 5.25
C PRO A 49 1.54 -6.72 4.13
N ARG A 50 0.94 -5.56 4.43
CA ARG A 50 0.52 -4.59 3.40
C ARG A 50 1.72 -3.94 2.72
N GLY A 51 2.77 -3.63 3.47
CA GLY A 51 4.04 -3.18 2.91
C GLY A 51 4.67 -4.23 1.98
N ALA A 52 4.67 -5.49 2.40
CA ALA A 52 5.17 -6.61 1.60
C ALA A 52 4.35 -6.80 0.32
N GLN A 53 3.03 -6.70 0.39
CA GLN A 53 2.17 -6.77 -0.78
C GLN A 53 2.53 -5.72 -1.82
N ILE A 54 2.69 -4.47 -1.42
CA ILE A 54 3.06 -3.38 -2.33
C ILE A 54 4.46 -3.62 -2.89
N TYR A 55 5.45 -3.87 -2.03
CA TYR A 55 6.84 -4.04 -2.44
C TYR A 55 7.00 -5.21 -3.41
N CYS A 56 6.47 -6.38 -3.06
CA CYS A 56 6.57 -7.59 -3.86
C CYS A 56 5.85 -7.45 -5.20
N PHE A 57 4.64 -6.88 -5.20
CA PHE A 57 3.88 -6.65 -6.43
C PHE A 57 4.64 -5.72 -7.39
N MET A 58 5.14 -4.60 -6.88
CA MET A 58 5.84 -3.61 -7.71
C MET A 58 7.15 -4.15 -8.27
N ARG A 59 7.94 -4.85 -7.44
CA ARG A 59 9.19 -5.50 -7.87
C ARG A 59 8.94 -6.59 -8.91
N GLY A 60 7.93 -7.44 -8.71
CA GLY A 60 7.51 -8.46 -9.66
C GLY A 60 7.02 -7.88 -10.99
N SER A 61 6.48 -6.65 -10.96
CA SER A 61 6.05 -5.90 -12.15
C SER A 61 7.18 -5.17 -12.88
N GLY A 62 8.44 -5.31 -12.42
CA GLY A 62 9.61 -4.70 -13.06
C GLY A 62 9.96 -3.29 -12.58
N ASN A 63 9.37 -2.81 -11.48
CA ASN A 63 9.77 -1.52 -10.90
C ASN A 63 11.12 -1.63 -10.19
N SER A 64 11.84 -0.50 -10.12
CA SER A 64 13.09 -0.41 -9.38
C SER A 64 12.87 -0.61 -7.87
N HIS A 65 13.94 -0.98 -7.16
CA HIS A 65 13.93 -1.09 -5.71
C HIS A 65 13.41 0.20 -5.05
N GLN A 66 13.98 1.36 -5.41
CA GLN A 66 13.66 2.63 -4.76
C GLN A 66 12.17 2.99 -4.87
N VAL A 67 11.59 2.88 -6.08
CA VAL A 67 10.16 3.22 -6.30
C VAL A 67 9.24 2.27 -5.53
N SER A 68 9.57 0.98 -5.54
CA SER A 68 8.81 -0.05 -4.83
C SER A 68 8.91 0.13 -3.31
N TRP A 69 10.11 0.48 -2.83
CA TRP A 69 10.41 0.73 -1.42
C TRP A 69 9.68 1.97 -0.90
N ASP A 70 9.75 3.09 -1.61
CA ASP A 70 9.12 4.34 -1.18
C ASP A 70 7.60 4.19 -1.03
N ALA A 71 6.97 3.46 -1.96
CA ALA A 71 5.55 3.15 -1.90
C ALA A 71 5.19 2.27 -0.69
N ALA A 72 5.92 1.18 -0.47
CA ALA A 72 5.69 0.27 0.65
C ALA A 72 5.94 0.95 2.00
N TYR A 73 7.05 1.67 2.13
CA TYR A 73 7.44 2.38 3.36
C TYR A 73 6.44 3.49 3.71
N ALA A 74 5.91 4.21 2.72
CA ALA A 74 4.88 5.21 2.94
C ALA A 74 3.59 4.64 3.54
N VAL A 75 3.24 3.39 3.24
CA VAL A 75 2.10 2.69 3.84
C VAL A 75 2.43 2.20 5.24
N ILE A 76 3.58 1.54 5.40
CA ILE A 76 4.03 1.02 6.70
C ILE A 76 4.06 2.14 7.75
N LYS A 77 4.69 3.27 7.43
CA LYS A 77 4.85 4.38 8.38
C LYS A 77 3.53 5.04 8.80
N ARG A 78 2.46 4.89 8.01
CA ARG A 78 1.13 5.45 8.30
C ARG A 78 0.27 4.48 9.12
N GLN A 79 0.50 3.18 8.94
CA GLN A 79 -0.31 2.12 9.55
C GLN A 79 0.36 1.49 10.77
N SER A 80 1.61 1.82 11.07
CA SER A 80 2.22 1.49 12.35
C SER A 80 1.55 2.33 13.44
N ASP A 81 0.71 1.72 14.28
CA ASP A 81 0.02 2.37 15.42
C ASP A 81 0.99 2.83 16.54
N GLN A 82 2.27 3.00 16.24
CA GLN A 82 3.31 3.37 17.20
C GLN A 82 3.45 4.89 17.32
N LEU A 83 3.64 5.35 18.56
CA LEU A 83 3.91 6.75 18.90
C LEU A 83 5.20 7.28 18.25
N PHE A 84 6.09 6.39 17.81
CA PHE A 84 7.26 6.70 17.00
C PHE A 84 7.06 6.20 15.58
N LYS A 85 7.39 7.06 14.60
CA LYS A 85 7.38 6.68 13.18
C LYS A 85 8.33 5.50 12.99
N THR A 86 7.84 4.42 12.40
CA THR A 86 8.66 3.28 11.99
C THR A 86 9.86 3.75 11.19
N SER A 87 11.07 3.35 11.60
CA SER A 87 12.28 3.65 10.86
C SER A 87 12.34 2.85 9.55
N PRO A 88 13.08 3.31 8.52
CA PRO A 88 13.30 2.55 7.30
C PRO A 88 13.82 1.13 7.58
N GLU A 89 14.73 0.98 8.54
CA GLU A 89 15.33 -0.30 8.89
C GLU A 89 14.29 -1.25 9.51
N HIS A 90 13.42 -0.73 10.37
CA HIS A 90 12.37 -1.55 10.97
C HIS A 90 11.27 -1.92 9.96
N ALA A 91 10.96 -1.04 9.01
CA ALA A 91 10.05 -1.34 7.91
C ALA A 91 10.57 -2.47 7.00
N ALA A 92 11.89 -2.48 6.73
CA ALA A 92 12.53 -3.53 5.95
C ALA A 92 12.36 -4.90 6.63
N VAL A 93 12.59 -4.95 7.94
CA VAL A 93 12.37 -6.17 8.74
C VAL A 93 10.91 -6.62 8.66
N MET A 94 9.94 -5.73 8.87
CA MET A 94 8.52 -6.09 8.80
C MET A 94 8.10 -6.65 7.43
N ILE A 95 8.64 -6.12 6.33
CA ILE A 95 8.40 -6.69 4.99
C ILE A 95 9.00 -8.08 4.90
N THR A 96 10.25 -8.26 5.33
CA THR A 96 10.94 -9.56 5.22
C THR A 96 10.26 -10.65 6.06
N GLU A 97 9.82 -10.31 7.27
CA GLU A 97 9.06 -11.22 8.13
C GLU A 97 7.76 -11.65 7.46
N ALA A 98 7.02 -10.70 6.88
CA ALA A 98 5.77 -11.00 6.17
C ALA A 98 6.01 -11.87 4.93
N VAL A 99 7.07 -11.63 4.15
CA VAL A 99 7.38 -12.44 2.96
C VAL A 99 7.75 -13.87 3.34
N VAL A 100 8.48 -14.07 4.44
CA VAL A 100 8.84 -15.40 4.91
C VAL A 100 7.64 -16.13 5.52
N GLN A 101 6.84 -15.45 6.35
CA GLN A 101 5.65 -16.04 6.97
C GLN A 101 4.57 -16.41 5.94
N TYR A 102 4.39 -15.58 4.92
CA TYR A 102 3.36 -15.74 3.89
C TYR A 102 3.97 -16.00 2.51
N SER A 103 4.96 -16.90 2.44
CA SER A 103 5.68 -17.20 1.19
C SER A 103 4.80 -17.66 0.04
N GLY A 104 3.68 -18.34 0.34
CA GLY A 104 2.67 -18.71 -0.67
C GLY A 104 1.91 -17.52 -1.26
N SER A 105 1.79 -16.41 -0.52
CA SER A 105 1.13 -15.17 -0.98
C SER A 105 2.10 -14.24 -1.72
N PHE A 106 3.41 -14.43 -1.54
CA PHE A 106 4.46 -13.64 -2.16
C PHE A 106 5.44 -14.54 -2.93
N PRO A 107 4.95 -15.30 -3.93
CA PRO A 107 5.82 -16.15 -4.72
C PRO A 107 6.91 -15.30 -5.37
N ASP A 108 8.12 -15.83 -5.42
CA ASP A 108 9.29 -15.19 -6.04
C ASP A 108 9.79 -13.88 -5.42
N CYS A 109 9.08 -13.27 -4.47
CA CYS A 109 9.49 -12.00 -3.86
C CYS A 109 10.77 -12.11 -3.03
N GLY A 110 11.09 -13.32 -2.54
CA GLY A 110 12.31 -13.59 -1.76
C GLY A 110 13.60 -13.10 -2.44
N ARG A 111 13.64 -13.10 -3.78
CA ARG A 111 14.79 -12.63 -4.56
C ARG A 111 15.06 -11.12 -4.43
N TYR A 112 14.07 -10.35 -3.97
CA TYR A 112 14.13 -8.89 -3.86
C TYR A 112 14.39 -8.39 -2.43
N LEU A 113 14.45 -9.30 -1.45
CA LEU A 113 14.59 -8.93 -0.04
C LEU A 113 15.97 -8.38 0.31
N GLY A 114 17.02 -8.79 -0.41
CA GLY A 114 18.38 -8.29 -0.18
C GLY A 114 18.50 -6.76 -0.39
N ASP A 115 17.75 -6.23 -1.35
CA ASP A 115 17.81 -4.80 -1.67
C ASP A 115 17.24 -3.92 -0.54
N LEU A 116 16.35 -4.46 0.31
CA LEU A 116 15.77 -3.75 1.45
C LEU A 116 16.81 -3.34 2.51
N PHE A 117 17.97 -3.99 2.51
CA PHE A 117 19.06 -3.75 3.46
C PHE A 117 20.30 -3.16 2.77
N SER A 118 20.21 -2.89 1.48
CA SER A 118 21.27 -2.19 0.77
C SER A 118 21.31 -0.75 1.28
N LYS A 119 22.52 -0.21 1.47
CA LYS A 119 22.65 1.21 1.76
C LYS A 119 22.00 1.97 0.60
N PRO A 120 21.19 3.01 0.86
CA PRO A 120 20.66 3.82 -0.22
C PRO A 120 21.85 4.32 -1.03
N GLU A 121 21.92 3.90 -2.30
CA GLU A 121 22.86 4.44 -3.26
C GLU A 121 22.76 5.97 -3.16
N PRO A 122 23.87 6.70 -2.98
CA PRO A 122 23.83 8.14 -3.03
C PRO A 122 23.15 8.51 -4.34
N VAL A 123 21.96 9.10 -4.25
CA VAL A 123 21.27 9.64 -5.41
C VAL A 123 22.26 10.59 -6.04
N GLU A 124 22.88 10.21 -7.16
CA GLU A 124 23.78 11.09 -7.89
C GLU A 124 22.96 12.33 -8.20
N ALA A 125 23.28 13.40 -7.48
CA ALA A 125 22.57 14.65 -7.59
C ALA A 125 22.60 15.02 -9.07
N ALA A 126 21.41 15.16 -9.66
CA ALA A 126 21.26 15.65 -11.02
C ALA A 126 22.26 16.80 -11.23
N PRO A 127 23.05 16.80 -12.33
CA PRO A 127 24.16 17.73 -12.46
C PRO A 127 23.64 19.15 -12.24
N THR A 128 24.06 19.75 -11.12
CA THR A 128 23.85 21.15 -10.81
C THR A 128 24.38 21.90 -12.01
N ARG A 129 23.49 22.39 -12.87
CA ARG A 129 23.87 23.34 -13.91
C ARG A 129 24.48 24.51 -13.15
N ILE A 130 25.79 24.65 -13.24
CA ILE A 130 26.50 25.81 -12.70
C ILE A 130 25.81 27.04 -13.29
N PRO A 131 25.22 27.94 -12.47
CA PRO A 131 24.83 29.23 -13.00
C PRO A 131 26.14 29.91 -13.42
N VAL A 132 26.29 30.15 -14.72
CA VAL A 132 27.35 31.01 -15.25
C VAL A 132 27.23 32.36 -14.53
N SER A 133 28.16 32.60 -13.60
CA SER A 133 28.40 33.91 -13.00
C SER A 133 28.85 34.85 -14.11
N GLY A 134 27.92 35.64 -14.63
CA GLY A 134 28.26 36.56 -15.73
C GLY A 134 27.12 37.34 -16.36
N ALA A 135 26.10 37.73 -15.59
CA ALA A 135 25.15 38.74 -16.04
C ALA A 135 24.74 39.61 -14.85
N THR A 136 25.37 40.77 -14.73
CA THR A 136 24.95 41.82 -13.81
C THR A 136 23.53 42.26 -14.15
N ARG A 137 22.66 42.29 -13.13
CA ARG A 137 21.24 42.69 -13.19
C ARG A 137 20.99 44.07 -13.84
N SER A 138 22.02 44.90 -13.99
CA SER A 138 21.93 46.24 -14.59
C SER A 138 21.68 46.26 -16.10
N GLU A 139 21.99 45.21 -16.86
CA GLU A 139 21.79 45.22 -18.33
C GLU A 139 20.37 44.80 -18.77
N ARG A 140 19.53 44.31 -17.85
CA ARG A 140 18.20 43.79 -18.23
C ARG A 140 17.09 44.84 -18.25
N PHE A 141 17.33 46.03 -17.72
CA PHE A 141 16.37 47.15 -17.80
C PHE A 141 17.07 48.35 -18.42
N GLY A 142 17.36 48.25 -19.72
CA GLY A 142 17.63 49.41 -20.55
C GLY A 142 16.32 50.14 -20.85
N TYR A 143 16.00 51.12 -20.00
CA TYR A 143 15.20 52.33 -20.29
C TYR A 143 15.58 53.40 -19.27
#